data_AF-A0A926W7B1-F1
#
_entry.id   AF-A0A926W7B1-F1
#
_cell.length_a   1.000
_cell.length_b   1.000
_cell.length_c   1.000
_cell.angle_alpha   90.00
_cell.angle_beta   90.00
_cell.angle_gamma   90.00
#
_symmetry.space_group_name_H-M   'P 1'
#
loop_
_entity.id
_entity.type
_entity.pdbx_description
1 polymer ?
#
loop_
_entity_poly.entity_id
_entity_poly.type
_entity_poly.pdbx_seq_one_letter_code
_entity_poly.pdbx_strand_id
1 'polypeptide(L)'
;MTSKNPAGNSAFERLPDVAIQPKKGADAGLAPLLLTVIELLRQLMEAQVIRRMEAGYLSDEELDRAAESIRKLEEQVLNLCEVFDVDPADLNLDLGEVGTLLPKEGGYYPGGNSQKPTILELLDRLLSTGVVVEGDVDLGLAQLNLIHAKLRLVLTSKPI
;
A
#
# COMPACT_ATOMS: atom_id res chain seq x y z
N MET A 1 -52.78 -34.54 48.10
CA MET A 1 -51.98 -33.39 48.56
C MET A 1 -50.73 -33.91 49.27
N THR A 2 -49.62 -33.20 49.12
CA THR A 2 -48.27 -33.42 49.71
C THR A 2 -47.31 -34.32 48.91
N SER A 3 -46.49 -33.66 48.07
CA SER A 3 -45.09 -34.04 47.85
C SER A 3 -44.25 -32.81 48.15
N LYS A 4 -43.17 -33.02 48.89
CA LYS A 4 -42.26 -32.03 49.47
C LYS A 4 -40.91 -32.22 48.81
N ASN A 5 -40.39 -31.23 48.09
CA ASN A 5 -38.99 -30.82 48.24
C ASN A 5 -38.72 -29.42 47.65
N PRO A 6 -37.91 -28.58 48.31
CA PRO A 6 -37.47 -27.26 47.86
C PRO A 6 -36.01 -27.26 47.38
N ALA A 7 -35.68 -26.34 46.45
CA ALA A 7 -34.37 -25.73 46.19
C ALA A 7 -34.61 -24.82 44.96
N GLY A 8 -34.45 -23.50 44.99
CA GLY A 8 -33.25 -22.81 45.43
C GLY A 8 -32.22 -22.89 44.32
N ASN A 9 -32.28 -22.00 43.32
CA ASN A 9 -31.09 -21.30 42.82
C ASN A 9 -31.43 -20.11 41.92
N SER A 10 -31.42 -18.92 42.50
CA SER A 10 -31.26 -17.65 41.80
C SER A 10 -29.76 -17.35 41.69
N ALA A 11 -29.11 -17.87 40.66
CA ALA A 11 -27.76 -17.45 40.23
C ALA A 11 -27.42 -18.12 38.90
N PHE A 12 -27.94 -17.58 37.80
CA PHE A 12 -27.25 -17.71 36.52
C PHE A 12 -26.93 -16.30 36.06
N GLU A 13 -25.82 -15.82 36.60
CA GLU A 13 -25.11 -14.64 36.14
C GLU A 13 -24.95 -14.78 34.63
N ARG A 14 -25.63 -13.91 33.87
CA ARG A 14 -25.47 -13.83 32.43
C ARG A 14 -24.03 -13.41 32.17
N LEU A 15 -23.19 -14.39 31.82
CA LEU A 15 -21.89 -14.11 31.22
C LEU A 15 -22.11 -13.18 30.02
N PRO A 16 -21.31 -12.12 29.86
CA PRO A 16 -21.41 -11.29 28.68
C PRO A 16 -21.18 -12.18 27.46
N ASP A 17 -22.05 -12.02 26.47
CA ASP A 17 -21.86 -12.57 25.14
C ASP A 17 -20.57 -11.95 24.60
N VAL A 18 -19.44 -12.64 24.84
CA VAL A 18 -18.17 -12.27 24.23
C VAL A 18 -18.35 -12.61 22.77
N ALA A 19 -18.87 -11.63 22.02
CA ALA A 19 -18.79 -11.63 20.58
C ALA A 19 -17.32 -11.81 20.23
N ILE A 20 -16.95 -13.05 19.89
CA ILE A 20 -15.69 -13.33 19.22
C ILE A 20 -15.85 -12.70 17.86
N GLN A 21 -15.51 -11.40 17.77
CA GLN A 21 -15.34 -10.76 16.48
C GLN A 21 -14.25 -11.56 15.76
N PRO A 22 -14.51 -12.08 14.54
CA PRO A 22 -13.47 -12.72 13.77
C PRO A 22 -12.38 -11.66 13.57
N LYS A 23 -11.14 -11.99 13.94
CA LYS A 23 -9.99 -11.14 13.64
C LYS A 23 -9.97 -10.89 12.13
N LYS A 24 -10.18 -9.65 11.71
CA LYS A 24 -9.92 -9.21 10.34
C LYS A 24 -8.44 -9.49 10.03
N GLY A 25 -8.16 -10.12 8.89
CA GLY A 25 -6.84 -10.07 8.24
C GLY A 25 -5.74 -11.07 8.64
N ALA A 26 -6.04 -12.28 9.13
CA ALA A 26 -4.98 -13.28 9.34
C ALA A 26 -4.52 -13.99 8.05
N ASP A 27 -5.36 -14.05 7.01
CA ASP A 27 -5.07 -14.77 5.76
C ASP A 27 -4.35 -13.93 4.69
N ALA A 28 -4.25 -12.61 4.86
CA ALA A 28 -3.65 -11.73 3.86
C ALA A 28 -2.11 -11.82 3.83
N GLY A 29 -1.46 -12.24 4.93
CA GLY A 29 -0.01 -12.47 4.98
C GLY A 29 0.82 -11.29 4.42
N LEU A 30 1.63 -11.55 3.38
CA LEU A 30 2.47 -10.56 2.68
C LEU A 30 1.72 -9.72 1.63
N ALA A 31 0.44 -10.00 1.37
CA ALA A 31 -0.32 -9.34 0.31
C ALA A 31 -0.38 -7.80 0.46
N PRO A 32 -0.66 -7.22 1.65
CA PRO A 32 -0.71 -5.76 1.80
C PRO A 32 0.63 -5.10 1.45
N LEU A 33 1.75 -5.71 1.85
CA LEU A 33 3.09 -5.21 1.55
C LEU A 33 3.38 -5.26 0.04
N LEU A 34 3.04 -6.36 -0.62
CA LEU A 34 3.25 -6.47 -2.07
C LEU A 34 2.37 -5.46 -2.84
N LEU A 35 1.10 -5.34 -2.46
CA LEU A 35 0.17 -4.38 -3.06
C LEU A 35 0.64 -2.94 -2.86
N THR A 36 1.20 -2.63 -1.68
CA THR A 36 1.83 -1.35 -1.38
C THR A 36 2.99 -1.04 -2.34
N VAL A 37 3.88 -2.02 -2.58
CA VAL A 37 5.01 -1.84 -3.50
C VAL A 37 4.52 -1.66 -4.94
N ILE A 38 3.53 -2.44 -5.37
CA ILE A 38 2.92 -2.31 -6.71
C ILE A 38 2.30 -0.92 -6.87
N GLU A 39 1.59 -0.43 -5.86
CA GLU A 39 0.94 0.88 -5.88
C GLU A 39 1.97 2.02 -5.96
N LEU A 40 3.07 1.94 -5.20
CA LEU A 40 4.18 2.88 -5.32
C LEU A 40 4.75 2.92 -6.74
N LEU A 41 4.96 1.74 -7.35
CA LEU A 41 5.48 1.66 -8.73
C LEU A 41 4.47 2.22 -9.74
N ARG A 42 3.17 1.95 -9.59
CA ARG A 42 2.10 2.48 -10.44
C ARG A 42 2.11 4.01 -10.44
N GLN A 43 2.14 4.64 -9.27
CA GLN A 43 2.16 6.10 -9.16
C GLN A 43 3.48 6.72 -9.66
N LEU A 44 4.63 6.04 -9.47
CA LEU A 44 5.89 6.46 -10.08
C LEU A 44 5.83 6.43 -11.61
N MET A 45 5.22 5.40 -12.20
CA MET A 45 5.01 5.34 -13.65
C MET A 45 4.12 6.49 -14.13
N GLU A 46 3.06 6.82 -13.40
CA GLU A 46 2.18 7.95 -13.69
C GLU A 46 2.92 9.29 -13.66
N ALA A 47 3.71 9.55 -12.61
CA ALA A 47 4.56 10.73 -12.51
C ALA A 47 5.51 10.85 -13.73
N GLN A 48 6.09 9.73 -14.15
CA GLN A 48 6.99 9.68 -15.30
C GLN A 48 6.27 9.90 -16.65
N VAL A 49 5.00 9.53 -16.79
CA VAL A 49 4.19 9.84 -17.97
C VAL A 49 3.90 11.34 -18.03
N ILE A 50 3.46 11.94 -16.91
CA ILE A 50 3.19 13.39 -16.83
C ILE A 50 4.43 14.19 -17.21
N ARG A 51 5.61 13.85 -16.67
CA ARG A 51 6.86 14.55 -17.01
C ARG A 51 7.21 14.48 -18.50
N ARG A 52 7.03 13.32 -19.14
CA ARG A 52 7.34 13.18 -20.58
C ARG A 52 6.32 13.89 -21.45
N MET A 53 5.06 13.94 -21.03
CA MET A 53 4.04 14.75 -21.66
C MET A 53 4.41 16.24 -21.62
N GLU A 54 4.74 16.77 -20.44
CA GLU A 54 5.13 18.19 -20.29
C GLU A 54 6.37 18.55 -21.11
N ALA A 55 7.33 17.62 -21.21
CA ALA A 55 8.55 17.82 -21.95
C ALA A 55 8.38 17.58 -23.48
N GLY A 56 7.20 17.15 -23.94
CA GLY A 56 6.89 16.94 -25.37
C GLY A 56 7.51 15.67 -25.97
N TYR A 57 7.85 14.67 -25.13
CA TYR A 57 8.48 13.42 -25.55
C TYR A 57 7.49 12.27 -25.80
N LEU A 58 6.20 12.51 -25.60
CA LEU A 58 5.13 11.55 -25.92
C LEU A 58 4.23 12.15 -27.00
N SER A 59 3.92 11.36 -28.03
CA SER A 59 2.81 11.69 -28.92
C SER A 59 1.48 11.52 -28.20
N ASP A 60 0.41 12.14 -28.74
CA ASP A 60 -0.94 11.99 -28.19
C ASP A 60 -1.36 10.51 -28.10
N GLU A 61 -1.04 9.72 -29.13
CA GLU A 61 -1.32 8.28 -29.14
C GLU A 61 -0.52 7.51 -28.06
N GLU A 62 0.72 7.93 -27.77
CA GLU A 62 1.53 7.32 -26.71
C GLU A 62 0.99 7.68 -25.33
N LEU A 63 0.57 8.94 -25.14
CA LEU A 63 -0.03 9.42 -23.91
C LEU A 63 -1.33 8.67 -23.59
N ASP A 64 -2.22 8.54 -24.57
CA ASP A 64 -3.49 7.83 -24.41
C ASP A 64 -3.28 6.36 -24.04
N ARG A 65 -2.34 5.67 -24.70
CA ARG A 65 -2.00 4.28 -24.38
C ARG A 65 -1.41 4.16 -22.97
N ALA A 66 -0.58 5.10 -22.55
CA ALA A 66 0.03 5.10 -21.23
C ALA A 66 -1.02 5.32 -20.13
N ALA A 67 -1.90 6.31 -20.31
CA ALA A 67 -3.00 6.60 -19.39
C ALA A 67 -3.93 5.39 -19.22
N GLU A 68 -4.33 4.77 -20.33
CA GLU A 68 -5.18 3.58 -20.31
C GLU A 68 -4.49 2.38 -19.62
N SER A 69 -3.19 2.20 -19.83
CA SER A 69 -2.43 1.11 -19.20
C SER A 69 -2.29 1.33 -17.68
N ILE A 70 -2.04 2.56 -17.24
CA ILE A 70 -1.95 2.92 -15.82
C ILE A 70 -3.31 2.72 -15.13
N ARG A 71 -4.40 3.16 -15.75
CA ARG A 71 -5.75 2.95 -15.25
C ARG A 71 -6.09 1.48 -15.08
N LYS A 72 -5.76 0.63 -16.08
CA LYS A 72 -5.95 -0.82 -15.96
C LYS A 72 -5.16 -1.42 -14.80
N LEU A 73 -3.93 -0.95 -14.57
CA LEU A 73 -3.12 -1.40 -13.44
C LEU A 73 -3.75 -0.97 -12.10
N GLU A 74 -4.29 0.23 -12.01
CA GLU A 74 -5.05 0.70 -10.83
C GLU A 74 -6.26 -0.19 -10.55
N GLU A 75 -7.07 -0.47 -11.57
CA GLU A 75 -8.24 -1.36 -11.46
C GLU A 75 -7.83 -2.78 -11.00
N GLN A 76 -6.68 -3.28 -11.47
CA GLN A 76 -6.12 -4.56 -11.03
C GLN A 76 -5.66 -4.53 -9.57
N VAL A 77 -5.01 -3.46 -9.13
CA VAL A 77 -4.59 -3.29 -7.72
C VAL A 77 -5.82 -3.27 -6.81
N LEU A 78 -6.85 -2.49 -7.16
CA LEU A 78 -8.09 -2.41 -6.39
C LEU A 78 -8.80 -3.77 -6.29
N ASN A 79 -8.90 -4.50 -7.40
CA ASN A 79 -9.48 -5.85 -7.38
C ASN A 79 -8.66 -6.81 -6.50
N LEU A 80 -7.33 -6.75 -6.53
CA LEU A 80 -6.50 -7.56 -5.64
C LEU A 80 -6.69 -7.17 -4.17
N CYS A 81 -6.85 -5.88 -3.86
CA CYS A 81 -7.19 -5.43 -2.51
C CYS A 81 -8.50 -6.06 -2.02
N GLU A 82 -9.54 -6.10 -2.87
CA GLU A 82 -10.81 -6.77 -2.54
C GLU A 82 -10.61 -8.28 -2.28
N VAL A 83 -9.85 -8.96 -3.15
CA VAL A 83 -9.56 -10.40 -3.02
C VAL A 83 -8.84 -10.73 -1.72
N PHE A 84 -7.97 -9.84 -1.25
CA PHE A 84 -7.17 -10.05 -0.04
C PHE A 84 -7.73 -9.35 1.23
N ASP A 85 -8.94 -8.77 1.17
CA ASP A 85 -9.57 -7.98 2.25
C ASP A 85 -8.64 -6.88 2.79
N VAL A 86 -7.96 -6.18 1.88
CA VAL A 86 -7.07 -5.04 2.17
C VAL A 86 -7.80 -3.75 1.86
N ASP A 87 -7.81 -2.80 2.80
CA ASP A 87 -8.31 -1.45 2.53
C ASP A 87 -7.29 -0.71 1.65
N PRO A 88 -7.66 -0.13 0.48
CA PRO A 88 -6.75 0.66 -0.33
C PRO A 88 -6.04 1.78 0.45
N ALA A 89 -6.69 2.35 1.48
CA ALA A 89 -6.07 3.35 2.34
C ALA A 89 -4.86 2.80 3.14
N ASP A 90 -4.85 1.50 3.43
CA ASP A 90 -3.77 0.83 4.16
C ASP A 90 -2.52 0.60 3.28
N LEU A 91 -2.62 0.80 1.95
CA LEU A 91 -1.45 0.77 1.07
C LEU A 91 -0.51 1.95 1.30
N ASN A 92 -1.01 3.04 1.91
CA ASN A 92 -0.19 4.18 2.23
C ASN A 92 0.45 4.03 3.63
N LEU A 93 1.64 3.44 3.66
CA LEU A 93 2.37 3.23 4.90
C LEU A 93 2.88 4.54 5.51
N ASP A 94 2.73 4.67 6.83
CA ASP A 94 3.40 5.68 7.63
C ASP A 94 4.80 5.19 8.04
N LEU A 95 5.83 5.95 7.68
CA LEU A 95 7.24 5.65 7.94
C LEU A 95 7.79 6.51 9.10
N GLY A 96 6.91 7.13 9.89
CA GLY A 96 7.28 7.95 11.05
C GLY A 96 7.94 9.26 10.63
N GLU A 97 9.18 9.49 11.06
CA GLU A 97 9.89 10.75 10.80
C GLU A 97 10.20 10.98 9.31
N VAL A 98 10.20 9.92 8.50
CA VAL A 98 10.45 9.97 7.05
C VAL A 98 9.21 10.46 6.28
N GLY A 99 8.02 10.41 6.89
CA GLY A 99 6.75 10.76 6.25
C GLY A 99 5.97 9.52 5.78
N THR A 100 5.10 9.69 4.79
CA THR A 100 4.29 8.59 4.23
C THR A 100 4.90 8.06 2.94
N LEU A 101 4.56 6.83 2.58
CA LEU A 101 5.02 6.24 1.33
C LEU A 101 4.45 6.97 0.11
N LEU A 102 3.13 7.18 0.14
CA LEU A 102 2.35 7.77 -0.94
C LEU A 102 1.78 9.13 -0.51
N PRO A 103 1.55 10.04 -1.47
CA PRO A 103 0.75 11.24 -1.24
C PRO A 103 -0.71 10.88 -0.92
N LYS A 104 -1.45 11.84 -0.38
CA LYS A 104 -2.90 11.66 -0.18
C LYS A 104 -3.59 11.50 -1.54
N GLU A 105 -4.65 10.70 -1.58
CA GLU A 105 -5.38 10.38 -2.81
C GLU A 105 -5.75 11.64 -3.62
N GLY A 106 -5.49 11.56 -4.94
CA GLY A 106 -5.94 12.55 -5.92
C GLY A 106 -5.01 13.74 -6.21
N GLY A 107 -3.69 13.68 -5.96
CA GLY A 107 -2.90 14.91 -6.07
C GLY A 107 -1.39 14.83 -6.22
N TYR A 108 -0.82 13.79 -6.84
CA TYR A 108 0.60 13.87 -7.19
C TYR A 108 0.83 14.40 -8.60
N TYR A 109 1.22 15.67 -8.65
CA TYR A 109 1.78 16.25 -9.86
C TYR A 109 3.32 16.32 -9.71
N PRO A 110 4.09 15.66 -10.59
CA PRO A 110 5.54 15.61 -10.48
C PRO A 110 6.16 17.00 -10.55
N GLY A 111 7.21 17.23 -9.78
CA GLY A 111 7.89 18.53 -9.70
C GLY A 111 7.25 19.54 -8.74
N GLY A 112 6.12 19.20 -8.11
CA GLY A 112 5.56 19.94 -7.00
C GLY A 112 6.39 19.82 -5.70
N ASN A 113 6.31 20.85 -4.85
CA ASN A 113 6.79 20.78 -3.47
C ASN A 113 5.58 20.65 -2.53
N SER A 114 5.41 19.47 -1.93
CA SER A 114 4.41 19.26 -0.89
C SER A 114 4.95 19.66 0.48
N GLN A 115 4.06 20.10 1.36
CA GLN A 115 4.39 20.49 2.73
C GLN A 115 4.69 19.27 3.64
N LYS A 116 4.25 18.07 3.22
CA LYS A 116 4.58 16.78 3.82
C LYS A 116 5.32 15.94 2.78
N PRO A 117 6.63 15.70 2.95
CA PRO A 117 7.40 14.91 1.98
C PRO A 117 6.92 13.47 2.00
N THR A 118 6.93 12.85 0.82
CA THR A 118 6.61 11.42 0.63
C THR A 118 7.79 10.70 -0.01
N ILE A 119 7.86 9.38 0.17
CA ILE A 119 8.88 8.58 -0.52
C ILE A 119 8.70 8.69 -2.03
N LEU A 120 7.47 8.64 -2.52
CA LEU A 120 7.20 8.82 -3.93
C LEU A 120 7.76 10.14 -4.48
N GLU A 121 7.59 11.26 -3.77
CA GLU A 121 8.17 12.56 -4.15
C GLU A 121 9.69 12.52 -4.25
N LEU A 122 10.35 11.89 -3.28
CA LEU A 122 11.79 11.74 -3.28
C LEU A 122 12.25 10.89 -4.47
N LEU A 123 11.61 9.74 -4.69
CA LEU A 123 11.94 8.83 -5.79
C LEU A 123 11.71 9.48 -7.15
N ASP A 124 10.62 10.24 -7.33
CA ASP A 124 10.37 11.01 -8.55
C ASP A 124 11.45 12.07 -8.80
N ARG A 125 11.85 12.82 -7.77
CA ARG A 125 12.94 13.81 -7.88
C ARG A 125 14.28 13.16 -8.23
N LEU A 126 14.60 12.02 -7.63
CA LEU A 126 15.81 11.25 -7.93
C LEU A 126 15.80 10.74 -9.38
N LEU A 127 14.67 10.20 -9.83
CA LEU A 127 14.50 9.77 -11.22
C LEU A 127 14.62 10.95 -12.19
N SER A 128 14.10 12.13 -11.86
CA SER A 128 14.23 13.32 -12.73
C SER A 128 15.66 13.82 -12.89
N THR A 129 16.51 13.60 -11.88
CA THR A 129 17.91 14.07 -11.89
C THR A 129 18.86 13.06 -12.54
N GLY A 130 18.36 11.87 -12.92
CA GLY A 130 19.18 10.79 -13.48
C GLY A 130 20.08 10.11 -12.45
N VAL A 131 19.76 10.27 -11.16
CA VAL A 131 20.53 9.67 -10.07
C VAL A 131 20.21 8.20 -9.98
N VAL A 132 21.26 7.37 -9.99
CA VAL A 132 21.16 5.94 -9.70
C VAL A 132 21.32 5.75 -8.20
N VAL A 133 20.27 5.23 -7.55
CA VAL A 133 20.33 4.79 -6.16
C VAL A 133 20.41 3.27 -6.16
N GLU A 134 21.43 2.74 -5.48
CA GLU A 134 21.51 1.34 -5.09
C GLU A 134 21.26 1.26 -3.58
N GLY A 135 20.30 0.45 -3.18
CA GLY A 135 19.95 0.23 -1.79
C GLY A 135 19.46 -1.18 -1.59
N ASP A 136 19.68 -1.69 -0.38
CA ASP A 136 19.27 -3.00 0.07
C ASP A 136 18.20 -2.84 1.15
N VAL A 137 17.07 -3.53 0.99
CA VAL A 137 16.03 -3.62 2.02
C VAL A 137 15.92 -5.06 2.49
N ASP A 138 16.03 -5.26 3.80
CA ASP A 138 15.84 -6.55 4.45
C ASP A 138 14.40 -6.66 4.98
N LEU A 139 13.68 -7.69 4.54
CA LEU A 139 12.34 -8.01 5.05
C LEU A 139 12.41 -9.24 5.97
N GLY A 140 11.86 -9.12 7.18
CA GLY A 140 11.82 -10.20 8.17
C GLY A 140 10.45 -10.31 8.87
N LEU A 141 10.13 -11.50 9.40
CA LEU A 141 8.88 -11.76 10.13
C LEU A 141 9.18 -12.14 11.58
N ALA A 142 8.53 -11.45 12.53
CA ALA A 142 8.44 -11.85 13.94
C ALA A 142 9.76 -12.25 14.62
N GLN A 143 10.87 -11.55 14.33
CA GLN A 143 12.22 -11.83 14.87
C GLN A 143 12.73 -13.27 14.63
N LEU A 144 12.09 -14.03 13.74
CA LEU A 144 12.52 -15.36 13.31
C LEU A 144 13.11 -15.23 11.92
N ASN A 145 14.40 -15.53 11.78
CA ASN A 145 15.14 -15.51 10.52
C ASN A 145 14.74 -16.71 9.64
N LEU A 146 13.50 -16.75 9.16
CA LEU A 146 13.00 -17.82 8.29
C LEU A 146 13.37 -17.59 6.83
N ILE A 147 13.33 -16.32 6.39
CA ILE A 147 13.64 -15.89 5.02
C ILE A 147 14.34 -14.52 5.11
N HIS A 148 15.42 -14.35 4.36
CA HIS A 148 16.04 -13.04 4.12
C HIS A 148 15.73 -12.65 2.68
N ALA A 149 14.78 -11.74 2.50
CA ALA A 149 14.51 -11.14 1.21
C ALA A 149 15.27 -9.82 1.12
N LYS A 150 16.21 -9.76 0.19
CA LYS A 150 17.03 -8.59 -0.10
C LYS A 150 16.50 -7.93 -1.37
N LEU A 151 15.92 -6.74 -1.24
CA LEU A 151 15.46 -5.97 -2.40
C LEU A 151 16.59 -5.02 -2.82
N ARG A 152 17.18 -5.27 -3.99
CA ARG A 152 18.05 -4.29 -4.66
C ARG A 152 17.18 -3.38 -5.52
N LEU A 153 17.04 -2.13 -5.11
CA LEU A 153 16.41 -1.12 -5.95
C LEU A 153 17.48 -0.47 -6.83
N VAL A 154 17.26 -0.47 -8.16
CA VAL A 154 18.02 0.33 -9.12
C VAL A 154 17.03 1.22 -9.85
N LEU A 155 17.11 2.52 -9.62
CA LEU A 155 16.27 3.50 -10.30
C LEU A 155 17.08 4.18 -11.39
N THR A 156 16.57 4.13 -12.62
CA THR A 156 17.15 4.83 -13.77
C THR A 156 16.04 5.52 -14.54
N SER A 157 16.24 6.77 -14.94
CA SER A 157 15.44 7.37 -15.99
C SER A 157 16.20 7.27 -17.31
N LYS A 158 15.49 7.00 -18.40
CA LYS A 158 16.02 7.33 -19.73
C LYS A 158 16.13 8.84 -19.77
N PRO A 159 17.32 9.42 -20.02
CA PRO A 159 17.45 10.86 -20.13
C PRO A 159 16.46 11.38 -21.15
N ILE A 160 15.78 12.44 -20.74
CA ILE A 160 14.87 13.24 -21.56
C ILE A 160 15.74 14.01 -22.55
#